data_AF-Q1IVT3-F1
#
_entry.id   AF-Q1IVT3-F1
#
_cell.length_a   1.000
_cell.length_b   1.000
_cell.length_c   1.000
_cell.angle_alpha   90.00
_cell.angle_beta   90.00
_cell.angle_gamma   90.00
#
_symmetry.space_group_name_H-M   'P 1'
#
loop_
_entity.id
_entity.type
_entity.pdbx_description
1 polymer ?
#
loop_
_entity_poly.entity_id
_entity_poly.type
_entity_poly.pdbx_seq_one_letter_code
_entity_poly.pdbx_strand_id
1 'polypeptide(L)'
;MPKLFGERIRLPQVFAALLLCVFLAQCLWFVARVPLVENEGLVLQSGAQQLRGMFIAGTQQNSPLISLLAAIPVIGKDSSNAYLMIRNRWAIRAPFLLMGVLLGGSLWYVARRLYGNAGGYIALTLYIFSPFLIIRSALLQPDVPAAWGAFGLIFTGIAVAHTLYAPREVVLWNWKRIVLLGISICIAVGAQYSVVWLLLPALAFMLWLAPVRRGAAMTIFVAACVVGLVALSFTFVPNPAEMLAALRHANWGEFDVSQLASMSSYRLIGSFFRDNSLPALLLLLIALVTYIAWPRTRYFGTTAPLVAGLFCVFLCLVMPHFGGRLFLFVALPMFYVFIAGVFTDLLETRYMVPLAAVLVGALLVHAAASVMGLVQLTHLTR
;
A
#
# COMPACT_ATOMS: atom_id res chain seq x y z
N MET A 1 -25.12 -10.19 -20.03
CA MET A 1 -24.40 -10.00 -18.75
C MET A 1 -22.98 -9.52 -19.04
N PRO A 2 -22.49 -8.47 -18.35
CA PRO A 2 -21.18 -7.88 -18.63
C PRO A 2 -20.02 -8.82 -18.28
N LYS A 3 -18.97 -8.81 -19.11
CA LYS A 3 -17.70 -9.51 -18.92
C LYS A 3 -16.62 -8.47 -18.60
N LEU A 4 -15.77 -8.72 -17.60
CA LEU A 4 -14.57 -7.93 -17.32
C LEU A 4 -13.37 -8.86 -17.51
N PHE A 5 -12.45 -8.51 -18.42
CA PHE A 5 -11.27 -9.32 -18.77
C PHE A 5 -11.56 -10.78 -19.17
N GLY A 6 -12.68 -11.05 -19.85
CA GLY A 6 -12.99 -12.38 -20.39
C GLY A 6 -13.60 -13.37 -19.39
N GLU A 7 -13.61 -13.07 -18.09
CA GLU A 7 -14.30 -13.87 -17.07
C GLU A 7 -15.74 -13.36 -16.84
N ARG A 8 -16.65 -14.29 -16.52
CA ARG A 8 -18.02 -13.94 -16.10
C ARG A 8 -17.94 -13.22 -14.76
N ILE A 9 -18.51 -12.01 -14.68
CA ILE A 9 -18.60 -11.28 -13.41
C ILE A 9 -19.47 -12.12 -12.46
N ARG A 10 -18.85 -12.66 -11.42
CA ARG A 10 -19.52 -13.44 -10.38
C ARG A 10 -19.96 -12.51 -9.26
N LEU A 11 -21.02 -12.87 -8.55
CA LEU A 11 -21.52 -12.14 -7.36
C LEU A 11 -20.41 -11.62 -6.43
N PRO A 12 -19.32 -12.36 -6.14
CA PRO A 12 -18.27 -11.85 -5.28
C PRO A 12 -17.51 -10.63 -5.77
N GLN A 13 -17.35 -10.48 -7.09
CA GLN A 13 -16.72 -9.31 -7.69
C GLN A 13 -17.62 -8.08 -7.57
N VAL A 14 -18.94 -8.27 -7.68
CA VAL A 14 -19.92 -7.18 -7.52
C VAL A 14 -19.91 -6.65 -6.09
N PHE A 15 -19.95 -7.54 -5.09
CA PHE A 15 -19.86 -7.13 -3.69
C PHE A 15 -18.55 -6.40 -3.38
N ALA A 16 -17.42 -6.90 -3.85
CA ALA A 16 -16.13 -6.23 -3.67
C ALA A 16 -16.11 -4.84 -4.33
N ALA A 17 -16.67 -4.71 -5.54
CA ALA A 17 -16.78 -3.43 -6.22
C ALA A 17 -17.67 -2.44 -5.45
N LEU A 18 -18.80 -2.90 -4.90
CA LEU A 18 -19.67 -2.06 -4.06
C LEU A 18 -18.96 -1.59 -2.80
N LEU A 19 -18.20 -2.47 -2.13
CA LEU A 19 -17.38 -2.11 -0.96
C LEU A 19 -16.30 -1.07 -1.32
N LEU A 20 -15.65 -1.19 -2.49
CA LEU A 20 -14.72 -0.18 -2.98
C LEU A 20 -15.41 1.14 -3.34
N CYS A 21 -16.65 1.11 -3.84
CA CYS A 21 -17.45 2.32 -4.04
C CYS A 21 -17.76 3.02 -2.70
N VAL A 22 -18.02 2.26 -1.62
CA VAL A 22 -18.18 2.82 -0.26
C VAL A 22 -16.89 3.49 0.21
N PHE A 23 -15.73 2.86 -0.02
CA PHE A 23 -14.43 3.48 0.27
C PHE A 23 -14.22 4.78 -0.51
N LEU A 24 -14.49 4.74 -1.82
CA LEU A 24 -14.37 5.93 -2.67
C LEU A 24 -15.32 7.04 -2.20
N ALA A 25 -16.56 6.72 -1.86
CA ALA A 25 -17.53 7.68 -1.34
C ALA A 25 -17.05 8.33 -0.04
N GLN A 26 -16.48 7.56 0.90
CA GLN A 26 -15.90 8.10 2.13
C GLN A 26 -14.73 9.06 1.84
N CYS A 27 -13.83 8.67 0.94
CA CYS A 27 -12.70 9.52 0.57
C CYS A 27 -13.16 10.81 -0.14
N LEU A 28 -14.11 10.69 -1.07
CA LEU A 28 -14.71 11.84 -1.76
C LEU A 28 -15.42 12.78 -0.77
N TRP A 29 -16.17 12.24 0.17
CA TRP A 29 -16.80 13.02 1.24
C TRP A 29 -15.77 13.78 2.09
N PHE A 30 -14.64 13.14 2.41
CA PHE A 30 -13.54 13.80 3.13
C PHE A 30 -12.90 14.92 2.29
N VAL A 31 -12.62 14.68 1.01
CA VAL A 31 -12.08 15.71 0.09
C VAL A 31 -13.01 16.92 -0.04
N ALA A 32 -14.33 16.71 -0.01
CA ALA A 32 -15.30 17.80 -0.06
C ALA A 32 -15.19 18.75 1.15
N ARG A 33 -14.88 18.20 2.33
CA ARG A 33 -14.94 18.92 3.60
C ARG A 33 -13.59 19.48 4.05
N VAL A 34 -12.49 18.88 3.64
CA VAL A 34 -11.14 19.30 4.06
C VAL A 34 -10.49 20.14 2.95
N PRO A 35 -10.14 21.42 3.23
CA PRO A 35 -9.46 22.28 2.26
C PRO A 35 -8.06 21.74 1.92
N LEU A 36 -7.44 22.31 0.88
CA LEU A 36 -6.03 22.04 0.58
C LEU A 36 -5.17 22.66 1.67
N VAL A 37 -4.32 21.85 2.29
CA VAL A 37 -3.36 22.30 3.30
C VAL A 37 -2.15 22.90 2.59
N GLU A 38 -1.44 23.83 3.25
CA GLU A 38 -0.28 24.53 2.69
C GLU A 38 0.79 23.58 2.12
N ASN A 39 1.06 22.46 2.80
CA ASN A 39 1.99 21.43 2.33
C ASN A 39 1.56 20.79 1.00
N GLU A 40 0.27 20.55 0.77
CA GLU A 40 -0.26 20.04 -0.50
C GLU A 40 -0.10 21.08 -1.61
N GLY A 41 -0.21 22.37 -1.26
CA GLY A 41 0.07 23.49 -2.16
C GLY A 41 1.51 23.48 -2.67
N LEU A 42 2.49 23.29 -1.78
CA LEU A 42 3.91 23.20 -2.14
C LEU A 42 4.22 22.00 -3.04
N VAL A 43 3.65 20.82 -2.74
CA VAL A 43 3.78 19.61 -3.57
C VAL A 43 3.20 19.84 -4.96
N LEU A 44 2.02 20.46 -5.05
CA LEU A 44 1.41 20.77 -6.34
C LEU A 44 2.22 21.82 -7.13
N GLN A 45 2.70 22.86 -6.47
CA GLN A 45 3.51 23.91 -7.11
C GLN A 45 4.81 23.32 -7.67
N SER A 46 5.52 22.50 -6.91
CA SER A 46 6.73 21.83 -7.43
C SER A 46 6.42 20.98 -8.67
N GLY A 47 5.34 20.21 -8.66
CA GLY A 47 4.94 19.42 -9.83
C GLY A 47 4.59 20.27 -11.04
N ALA A 48 3.87 21.37 -10.84
CA ALA A 48 3.47 22.28 -11.91
C ALA A 48 4.68 23.01 -12.52
N GLN A 49 5.64 23.40 -11.69
CA GLN A 49 6.92 23.98 -12.12
C GLN A 49 7.72 22.98 -12.96
N GLN A 50 7.76 21.71 -12.54
CA GLN A 50 8.41 20.65 -13.29
C GLN A 50 7.80 20.41 -14.67
N LEU A 51 6.46 20.41 -14.76
CA LEU A 51 5.76 20.29 -16.05
C LEU A 51 5.95 21.50 -16.96
N ARG A 52 6.31 22.67 -16.42
CA ARG A 52 6.69 23.87 -17.18
C ARG A 52 8.17 23.87 -17.60
N GLY A 53 8.90 22.78 -17.35
CA GLY A 53 10.31 22.62 -17.73
C GLY A 53 11.30 23.16 -16.68
N MET A 54 10.83 23.63 -15.52
CA MET A 54 11.74 24.00 -14.43
C MET A 54 12.20 22.74 -13.71
N PHE A 55 13.51 22.56 -13.57
CA PHE A 55 14.04 21.37 -12.95
C PHE A 55 13.83 21.36 -11.43
N ILE A 56 13.26 20.26 -10.91
CA ILE A 56 13.14 19.98 -9.49
C ILE A 56 13.55 18.52 -9.26
N ALA A 57 14.69 18.31 -8.57
CA ALA A 57 15.29 17.00 -8.34
C ALA A 57 14.48 16.08 -7.39
N GLY A 58 13.35 16.57 -6.85
CA GLY A 58 12.62 15.94 -5.76
C GLY A 58 13.18 16.34 -4.40
N THR A 59 12.85 15.58 -3.35
CA THR A 59 13.42 15.78 -2.02
C THR A 59 14.43 14.66 -1.73
N GLN A 60 15.20 14.79 -0.64
CA GLN A 60 16.07 13.69 -0.19
C GLN A 60 15.30 12.41 0.14
N GLN A 61 13.99 12.50 0.38
CA GLN A 61 13.16 11.36 0.79
C GLN A 61 12.37 10.76 -0.38
N ASN A 62 11.95 11.58 -1.34
CA ASN A 62 10.97 11.20 -2.36
C ASN A 62 11.42 11.68 -3.74
N SER A 63 11.14 10.87 -4.77
CA SER A 63 11.29 11.32 -6.15
C SER A 63 10.20 12.33 -6.53
N PRO A 64 10.34 13.05 -7.65
CA PRO A 64 9.31 13.98 -8.12
C PRO A 64 7.97 13.32 -8.51
N LEU A 65 7.87 11.98 -8.46
CA LEU A 65 6.67 11.21 -8.79
C LEU A 65 5.40 11.76 -8.12
N ILE A 66 5.45 12.07 -6.82
CA ILE A 66 4.29 12.55 -6.06
C ILE A 66 3.85 13.93 -6.56
N SER A 67 4.80 14.83 -6.75
CA SER A 67 4.56 16.18 -7.29
C SER A 67 3.99 16.12 -8.71
N LEU A 68 4.54 15.26 -9.57
CA LEU A 68 4.03 15.08 -10.94
C LEU A 68 2.61 14.50 -10.95
N LEU A 69 2.33 13.48 -10.15
CA LEU A 69 0.98 12.91 -10.03
C LEU A 69 -0.03 13.98 -9.62
N ALA A 70 0.32 14.84 -8.65
CA ALA A 70 -0.53 15.94 -8.24
C ALA A 70 -0.78 16.98 -9.34
N ALA A 71 0.23 17.25 -10.18
CA ALA A 71 0.18 18.31 -11.18
C ALA A 71 -0.44 17.90 -12.54
N ILE A 72 -0.40 16.61 -12.90
CA ILE A 72 -0.96 16.09 -14.17
C ILE A 72 -2.43 16.55 -14.41
N PRO A 73 -3.35 16.47 -13.44
CA PRO A 73 -4.75 16.88 -13.65
C PRO A 73 -4.96 18.39 -13.83
N VAL A 74 -3.92 19.20 -13.60
CA VAL A 74 -3.97 20.66 -13.54
C VAL A 74 -3.04 21.29 -14.58
N ILE A 75 -2.54 20.51 -15.54
CA ILE A 75 -1.73 21.00 -16.66
C ILE A 75 -2.43 22.19 -17.34
N GLY A 76 -1.66 23.27 -17.55
CA GLY A 76 -2.13 24.50 -18.20
C GLY A 76 -2.94 25.45 -17.31
N LYS A 77 -3.24 25.08 -16.05
CA LYS A 77 -3.90 25.98 -15.08
C LYS A 77 -2.87 26.72 -14.24
N ASP A 78 -3.26 27.86 -13.69
CA ASP A 78 -2.38 28.61 -12.79
C ASP A 78 -2.36 28.00 -11.38
N SER A 79 -1.20 27.45 -11.00
CA SER A 79 -0.96 26.81 -9.71
C SER A 79 -0.60 27.78 -8.58
N SER A 80 -0.41 29.07 -8.87
CA SER A 80 -0.30 30.12 -7.83
C SER A 80 -1.65 30.65 -7.36
N ASN A 81 -2.72 30.45 -8.15
CA ASN A 81 -4.03 30.99 -7.83
C ASN A 81 -4.79 30.06 -6.86
N ALA A 82 -4.82 30.45 -5.58
CA ALA A 82 -5.50 29.71 -4.52
C ALA A 82 -6.98 29.40 -4.83
N TYR A 83 -7.70 30.31 -5.49
CA TYR A 83 -9.09 30.09 -5.87
C TYR A 83 -9.24 28.95 -6.89
N LEU A 84 -8.37 28.89 -7.90
CA LEU A 84 -8.36 27.81 -8.87
C LEU A 84 -7.96 26.46 -8.26
N MET A 85 -7.05 26.46 -7.27
CA MET A 85 -6.66 25.25 -6.55
C MET A 85 -7.83 24.70 -5.73
N ILE A 86 -8.53 25.57 -4.98
CA ILE A 86 -9.70 25.21 -4.19
C ILE A 86 -10.81 24.65 -5.08
N ARG A 87 -11.03 25.24 -6.27
CA ARG A 87 -12.03 24.76 -7.24
C ARG A 87 -11.66 23.40 -7.83
N ASN A 88 -10.38 23.15 -8.10
CA ASN A 88 -9.89 21.92 -8.72
C ASN A 88 -9.40 20.86 -7.71
N ARG A 89 -9.63 21.03 -6.40
CA ARG A 89 -9.12 20.13 -5.34
C ARG A 89 -9.39 18.64 -5.59
N TRP A 90 -10.55 18.35 -6.18
CA TRP A 90 -10.96 16.99 -6.54
C TRP A 90 -10.07 16.38 -7.60
N ALA A 91 -9.76 17.14 -8.66
CA ALA A 91 -8.89 16.69 -9.73
C ALA A 91 -7.45 16.48 -9.22
N ILE A 92 -6.97 17.38 -8.35
CA ILE A 92 -5.62 17.31 -7.78
C ILE A 92 -5.44 16.04 -6.93
N ARG A 93 -6.45 15.67 -6.13
CA ARG A 93 -6.42 14.47 -5.25
C ARG A 93 -6.83 13.17 -5.98
N ALA A 94 -7.40 13.25 -7.18
CA ALA A 94 -7.91 12.08 -7.91
C ALA A 94 -6.88 10.96 -8.17
N PRO A 95 -5.61 11.24 -8.51
CA PRO A 95 -4.60 10.18 -8.70
C PRO A 95 -4.35 9.37 -7.42
N PHE A 96 -4.32 10.03 -6.26
CA PHE A 96 -4.11 9.38 -4.96
C PHE A 96 -5.34 8.57 -4.55
N LEU A 97 -6.54 9.10 -4.79
CA LEU A 97 -7.80 8.37 -4.60
C LEU A 97 -7.83 7.10 -5.46
N LEU A 98 -7.43 7.20 -6.73
CA LEU A 98 -7.37 6.07 -7.65
C LEU A 98 -6.38 5.01 -7.14
N MET A 99 -5.19 5.42 -6.70
CA MET A 99 -4.21 4.50 -6.11
C MET A 99 -4.73 3.83 -4.83
N GLY A 100 -5.47 4.55 -3.99
CA GLY A 100 -6.13 3.98 -2.82
C GLY A 100 -7.19 2.93 -3.18
N VAL A 101 -8.00 3.18 -4.22
CA VAL A 101 -8.96 2.18 -4.73
C VAL A 101 -8.24 0.98 -5.33
N LEU A 102 -7.16 1.21 -6.09
CA LEU A 102 -6.36 0.15 -6.71
C LEU A 102 -5.64 -0.71 -5.66
N LEU A 103 -5.15 -0.11 -4.57
CA LEU A 103 -4.59 -0.83 -3.43
C LEU A 103 -5.66 -1.70 -2.76
N GLY A 104 -6.86 -1.17 -2.48
CA GLY A 104 -7.97 -1.94 -1.93
C GLY A 104 -8.40 -3.11 -2.84
N GLY A 105 -8.47 -2.87 -4.16
CA GLY A 105 -8.74 -3.90 -5.15
C GLY A 105 -7.63 -4.96 -5.22
N SER A 106 -6.36 -4.54 -5.14
CA SER A 106 -5.19 -5.44 -5.10
C SER A 106 -5.22 -6.30 -3.85
N LEU A 107 -5.57 -5.73 -2.69
CA LEU A 107 -5.70 -6.41 -1.42
C LEU A 107 -6.83 -7.44 -1.41
N TRP A 108 -8.00 -7.09 -1.96
CA TRP A 108 -9.09 -8.05 -2.12
C TRP A 108 -8.71 -9.19 -3.06
N TYR A 109 -8.10 -8.88 -4.23
CA TYR A 109 -7.67 -9.89 -5.19
C TYR A 109 -6.63 -10.84 -4.56
N VAL A 110 -5.62 -10.23 -3.95
CA VAL A 110 -4.81 -10.68 -2.82
C VAL A 110 -5.38 -11.86 -2.00
N ALA A 111 -6.11 -11.44 -0.97
CA ALA A 111 -6.72 -12.29 0.03
C ALA A 111 -7.70 -13.30 -0.58
N ARG A 112 -8.42 -12.94 -1.65
CA ARG A 112 -9.32 -13.88 -2.32
C ARG A 112 -8.59 -15.05 -2.98
N ARG A 113 -7.42 -14.79 -3.58
CA ARG A 113 -6.60 -15.85 -4.19
C ARG A 113 -5.99 -16.78 -3.15
N LEU A 114 -5.67 -16.27 -1.97
CA LEU A 114 -5.05 -17.04 -0.89
C LEU A 114 -6.07 -17.80 -0.05
N TYR A 115 -7.20 -17.17 0.28
CA TYR A 115 -8.14 -17.63 1.31
C TYR A 115 -9.59 -17.78 0.81
N GLY A 116 -9.84 -17.56 -0.49
CA GLY A 116 -11.20 -17.57 -1.03
C GLY A 116 -12.01 -16.32 -0.67
N ASN A 117 -13.32 -16.36 -0.94
CA ASN A 117 -14.17 -15.17 -0.87
C ASN A 117 -14.26 -14.58 0.55
N ALA A 118 -14.31 -15.42 1.60
CA ALA A 118 -14.41 -14.99 2.99
C ALA A 118 -13.22 -14.12 3.40
N GLY A 119 -11.99 -14.60 3.22
CA GLY A 119 -10.79 -13.82 3.51
C GLY A 119 -10.69 -12.56 2.67
N GLY A 120 -11.10 -12.62 1.39
CA GLY A 120 -11.22 -11.44 0.54
C GLY A 120 -12.08 -10.33 1.14
N TYR A 121 -13.27 -10.67 1.65
CA TYR A 121 -14.16 -9.69 2.28
C TYR A 121 -13.70 -9.21 3.64
N ILE A 122 -13.10 -10.09 4.47
CA ILE A 122 -12.56 -9.69 5.78
C ILE A 122 -11.47 -8.65 5.58
N ALA A 123 -10.49 -8.94 4.70
CA ALA A 123 -9.39 -8.02 4.41
C ALA A 123 -9.91 -6.70 3.85
N LEU A 124 -10.83 -6.76 2.88
CA LEU A 124 -11.39 -5.56 2.25
C LEU A 124 -12.20 -4.73 3.24
N THR A 125 -12.98 -5.35 4.14
CA THR A 125 -13.77 -4.62 5.14
C THR A 125 -12.87 -3.88 6.13
N LEU A 126 -11.79 -4.52 6.60
CA LEU A 126 -10.77 -3.87 7.43
C LEU A 126 -10.12 -2.67 6.71
N TYR A 127 -9.84 -2.84 5.42
CA TYR A 127 -9.26 -1.81 4.56
C TYR A 127 -10.18 -0.60 4.36
N ILE A 128 -11.43 -0.82 3.92
CA ILE A 128 -12.34 0.28 3.53
C ILE A 128 -12.83 1.12 4.71
N PHE A 129 -12.74 0.58 5.92
CA PHE A 129 -13.10 1.25 7.17
C PHE A 129 -11.87 1.58 8.03
N SER A 130 -10.68 1.63 7.44
CA SER A 130 -9.50 2.17 8.11
C SER A 130 -9.47 3.70 7.95
N PRO A 131 -9.57 4.48 9.05
CA PRO A 131 -9.48 5.94 8.99
C PRO A 131 -8.19 6.42 8.34
N PHE A 132 -7.06 5.77 8.65
CA PHE A 132 -5.78 6.13 8.05
C PHE A 132 -5.77 5.92 6.55
N LEU A 133 -6.28 4.80 6.03
CA LEU A 133 -6.34 4.58 4.59
C LEU A 133 -7.24 5.60 3.89
N ILE A 134 -8.38 5.94 4.49
CA ILE A 134 -9.32 6.92 3.93
C ILE A 134 -8.68 8.31 3.87
N ILE A 135 -8.10 8.77 4.98
CA ILE A 135 -7.47 10.09 5.07
C ILE A 135 -6.26 10.18 4.13
N ARG A 136 -5.35 9.20 4.19
CA ARG A 136 -4.12 9.22 3.39
C ARG A 136 -4.39 9.06 1.89
N SER A 137 -5.47 8.38 1.49
CA SER A 137 -5.89 8.30 0.07
C SER A 137 -6.53 9.60 -0.43
N ALA A 138 -7.04 10.41 0.49
CA ALA A 138 -7.70 11.68 0.18
C ALA A 138 -6.75 12.89 0.22
N LEU A 139 -5.45 12.71 0.50
CA LEU A 139 -4.44 13.77 0.61
C LEU A 139 -3.26 13.53 -0.34
N LEU A 140 -2.51 14.59 -0.67
CA LEU A 140 -1.31 14.53 -1.52
C LEU A 140 -0.09 14.06 -0.71
N GLN A 141 -0.02 12.76 -0.43
CA GLN A 141 1.04 12.19 0.41
C GLN A 141 1.69 10.95 -0.23
N PRO A 142 2.96 10.67 0.10
CA PRO A 142 3.67 9.50 -0.44
C PRO A 142 3.13 8.17 0.10
N ASP A 143 2.38 8.19 1.21
CA ASP A 143 1.94 7.01 1.95
C ASP A 143 1.18 5.98 1.10
N VAL A 144 0.17 6.42 0.34
CA VAL A 144 -0.69 5.52 -0.47
C VAL A 144 0.02 4.97 -1.70
N PRO A 145 0.69 5.79 -2.52
CA PRO A 145 1.54 5.29 -3.60
C PRO A 145 2.60 4.31 -3.08
N ALA A 146 3.29 4.64 -1.99
CA ALA A 146 4.29 3.77 -1.37
C ALA A 146 3.69 2.44 -0.92
N ALA A 147 2.55 2.45 -0.23
CA ALA A 147 1.85 1.24 0.21
C ALA A 147 1.38 0.38 -0.97
N TRP A 148 0.86 0.99 -2.04
CA TRP A 148 0.44 0.26 -3.24
C TRP A 148 1.62 -0.36 -3.99
N GLY A 149 2.69 0.40 -4.18
CA GLY A 149 3.93 -0.09 -4.78
C GLY A 149 4.57 -1.21 -3.96
N ALA A 150 4.64 -1.06 -2.63
CA ALA A 150 5.17 -2.06 -1.71
C ALA A 150 4.32 -3.34 -1.69
N PHE A 151 2.99 -3.20 -1.63
CA PHE A 151 2.06 -4.33 -1.70
C PHE A 151 2.19 -5.07 -3.03
N GLY A 152 2.24 -4.32 -4.14
CA GLY A 152 2.49 -4.84 -5.48
C GLY A 152 3.83 -5.57 -5.57
N LEU A 153 4.90 -5.00 -5.03
CA LEU A 153 6.25 -5.57 -5.02
C LEU A 153 6.27 -6.96 -4.35
N ILE A 154 5.76 -7.06 -3.12
CA ILE A 154 5.77 -8.32 -2.36
C ILE A 154 4.93 -9.39 -3.07
N PHE A 155 3.66 -9.10 -3.34
CA PHE A 155 2.76 -10.14 -3.85
C PHE A 155 2.95 -10.45 -5.35
N THR A 156 3.43 -9.49 -6.14
CA THR A 156 3.83 -9.78 -7.52
C THR A 156 5.11 -10.59 -7.54
N GLY A 157 6.08 -10.31 -6.67
CA GLY A 157 7.27 -11.14 -6.50
C GLY A 157 6.91 -12.59 -6.16
N ILE A 158 6.04 -12.78 -5.17
CA ILE A 158 5.49 -14.11 -4.81
C ILE A 158 4.80 -14.77 -6.01
N ALA A 159 3.93 -14.04 -6.72
CA ALA A 159 3.20 -14.57 -7.86
C ALA A 159 4.12 -14.94 -9.03
N VAL A 160 5.19 -14.16 -9.28
CA VAL A 160 6.24 -14.48 -10.26
C VAL A 160 6.96 -15.75 -9.86
N ALA A 161 7.36 -15.90 -8.60
CA ALA A 161 8.05 -17.09 -8.13
C ALA A 161 7.18 -18.34 -8.27
N HIS A 162 5.87 -18.25 -8.02
CA HIS A 162 4.95 -19.36 -8.26
C HIS A 162 4.92 -19.82 -9.73
N THR A 163 5.11 -18.93 -10.71
CA THR A 163 5.17 -19.34 -12.12
C THR A 163 6.42 -20.15 -12.47
N LEU A 164 7.48 -20.07 -11.66
CA LEU A 164 8.72 -20.80 -11.88
C LEU A 164 8.62 -22.29 -11.52
N TYR A 165 7.54 -22.71 -10.84
CA TYR A 165 7.29 -24.13 -10.55
C TYR A 165 7.00 -24.96 -11.80
N ALA A 166 6.36 -24.38 -12.82
CA ALA A 166 6.05 -25.10 -14.05
C ALA A 166 7.23 -25.00 -15.02
N PRO A 167 7.74 -26.12 -15.57
CA PRO A 167 8.84 -26.11 -16.52
C PRO A 167 8.37 -25.48 -17.83
N ARG A 168 8.62 -24.19 -17.98
CA ARG A 168 8.54 -23.49 -19.26
C ARG A 168 9.90 -22.88 -19.57
N GLU A 169 10.34 -23.03 -20.80
CA GLU A 169 11.73 -22.81 -21.21
C GLU A 169 12.09 -21.33 -21.44
N VAL A 170 11.14 -20.39 -21.36
CA VAL A 170 11.42 -19.01 -21.80
C VAL A 170 11.10 -17.96 -20.73
N VAL A 171 12.16 -17.34 -20.19
CA VAL A 171 12.13 -16.20 -19.26
C VAL A 171 11.28 -15.04 -19.80
N LEU A 172 11.27 -14.85 -21.12
CA LEU A 172 10.52 -13.79 -21.81
C LEU A 172 8.99 -13.97 -21.76
N TRP A 173 8.48 -15.17 -21.48
CA TRP A 173 7.03 -15.40 -21.40
C TRP A 173 6.38 -14.69 -20.20
N ASN A 174 7.15 -14.44 -19.14
CA ASN A 174 6.67 -13.76 -17.95
C ASN A 174 6.77 -12.22 -18.01
N TRP A 175 7.08 -11.63 -19.18
CA TRP A 175 7.34 -10.19 -19.33
C TRP A 175 6.27 -9.31 -18.66
N LYS A 176 4.98 -9.68 -18.77
CA LYS A 176 3.88 -8.93 -18.13
C LYS A 176 4.06 -8.80 -16.62
N ARG A 177 4.50 -9.87 -15.96
CA ARG A 177 4.72 -9.88 -14.50
C ARG A 177 6.04 -9.20 -14.11
N ILE A 178 7.07 -9.30 -14.95
CA ILE A 178 8.34 -8.57 -14.76
C ILE A 178 8.09 -7.07 -14.84
N VAL A 179 7.34 -6.63 -15.85
CA VAL A 179 6.94 -5.23 -16.02
C VAL A 179 6.06 -4.78 -14.85
N LEU A 180 5.09 -5.58 -14.43
CA LEU A 180 4.25 -5.24 -13.28
C LEU A 180 5.06 -5.14 -11.97
N LEU A 181 6.05 -6.04 -11.77
CA LEU A 181 6.98 -5.99 -10.65
C LEU A 181 7.85 -4.72 -10.72
N GLY A 182 8.41 -4.40 -11.88
CA GLY A 182 9.20 -3.18 -12.09
C GLY A 182 8.41 -1.89 -11.88
N ILE A 183 7.16 -1.84 -12.36
CA ILE A 183 6.24 -0.72 -12.10
C ILE A 183 5.97 -0.61 -10.59
N SER A 184 5.75 -1.74 -9.90
CA SER A 184 5.57 -1.74 -8.44
C SER A 184 6.79 -1.18 -7.70
N ILE A 185 8.00 -1.56 -8.13
CA ILE A 185 9.27 -1.02 -7.61
C ILE A 185 9.35 0.49 -7.85
N CYS A 186 9.07 0.95 -9.08
CA CYS A 186 9.08 2.36 -9.44
C CYS A 186 8.11 3.17 -8.57
N ILE A 187 6.88 2.69 -8.36
CA ILE A 187 5.90 3.39 -7.54
C ILE A 187 6.35 3.39 -6.07
N ALA A 188 6.84 2.27 -5.54
CA ALA A 188 7.24 2.18 -4.13
C ALA A 188 8.46 3.08 -3.82
N VAL A 189 9.55 2.90 -4.58
CA VAL A 189 10.81 3.63 -4.39
C VAL A 189 10.66 5.09 -4.83
N GLY A 190 9.88 5.35 -5.88
CA GLY A 190 9.60 6.70 -6.34
C GLY A 190 8.74 7.50 -5.36
N ALA A 191 7.81 6.84 -4.66
CA ALA A 191 7.03 7.49 -3.61
C ALA A 191 7.87 7.82 -2.37
N GLN A 192 8.74 6.89 -1.95
CA GLN A 192 9.66 7.06 -0.82
C GLN A 192 10.88 6.15 -1.00
N TYR A 193 12.08 6.72 -1.04
CA TYR A 193 13.30 5.96 -1.34
C TYR A 193 13.60 4.85 -0.32
N SER A 194 13.30 5.06 0.97
CA SER A 194 13.52 4.07 2.02
C SER A 194 12.68 2.79 1.85
N VAL A 195 11.61 2.81 1.05
CA VAL A 195 10.83 1.62 0.73
C VAL A 195 11.62 0.60 -0.10
N VAL A 196 12.78 1.00 -0.65
CA VAL A 196 13.73 0.08 -1.33
C VAL A 196 14.08 -1.13 -0.47
N TRP A 197 14.08 -1.00 0.86
CA TRP A 197 14.41 -2.11 1.76
C TRP A 197 13.42 -3.28 1.65
N LEU A 198 12.21 -3.06 1.15
CA LEU A 198 11.23 -4.12 0.87
C LEU A 198 11.60 -5.00 -0.34
N LEU A 199 12.59 -4.61 -1.14
CA LEU A 199 13.21 -5.48 -2.14
C LEU A 199 13.80 -6.74 -1.50
N LEU A 200 14.34 -6.64 -0.27
CA LEU A 200 14.94 -7.76 0.44
C LEU A 200 13.93 -8.88 0.77
N PRO A 201 12.82 -8.64 1.49
CA PRO A 201 11.82 -9.68 1.72
C PRO A 201 11.16 -10.16 0.43
N ALA A 202 10.96 -9.29 -0.58
CA ALA A 202 10.44 -9.71 -1.87
C ALA A 202 11.36 -10.76 -2.53
N LEU A 203 12.65 -10.49 -2.57
CA LEU A 203 13.66 -11.40 -3.11
C LEU A 203 13.78 -12.68 -2.30
N ALA A 204 13.78 -12.58 -0.97
CA ALA A 204 13.82 -13.73 -0.07
C ALA A 204 12.63 -14.67 -0.31
N PHE A 205 11.41 -14.13 -0.44
CA PHE A 205 10.25 -14.93 -0.81
C PHE A 205 10.42 -15.55 -2.20
N MET A 206 10.88 -14.81 -3.20
CA MET A 206 11.10 -15.39 -4.54
C MET A 206 12.06 -16.59 -4.53
N LEU A 207 13.17 -16.48 -3.79
CA LEU A 207 14.17 -17.54 -3.66
C LEU A 207 13.70 -18.72 -2.82
N TRP A 208 12.88 -18.46 -1.80
CA TRP A 208 12.28 -19.50 -0.97
C TRP A 208 11.25 -20.30 -1.76
N LEU A 209 10.43 -19.63 -2.57
CA LEU A 209 9.43 -20.29 -3.42
C LEU A 209 10.02 -21.06 -4.59
N ALA A 210 11.17 -20.64 -5.14
CA ALA A 210 11.75 -21.28 -6.33
C ALA A 210 13.10 -21.96 -6.00
N PRO A 211 13.14 -23.01 -5.15
CA PRO A 211 14.39 -23.58 -4.67
C PRO A 211 15.24 -24.19 -5.79
N VAL A 212 14.61 -24.78 -6.81
CA VAL A 212 15.30 -25.42 -7.95
C VAL A 212 15.76 -24.41 -9.00
N ARG A 213 15.06 -23.27 -9.12
CA ARG A 213 15.27 -22.26 -10.18
C ARG A 213 15.66 -20.89 -9.63
N ARG A 214 16.48 -20.85 -8.57
CA ARG A 214 16.94 -19.62 -7.91
C ARG A 214 17.63 -18.65 -8.89
N GLY A 215 18.39 -19.17 -9.85
CA GLY A 215 19.01 -18.35 -10.91
C GLY A 215 17.98 -17.60 -11.75
N ALA A 216 16.91 -18.28 -12.20
CA ALA A 216 15.84 -17.63 -12.94
C ALA A 216 15.11 -16.57 -12.09
N ALA A 217 14.84 -16.86 -10.82
CA ALA A 217 14.25 -15.90 -9.89
C ALA A 217 15.10 -14.63 -9.75
N MET A 218 16.43 -14.77 -9.59
CA MET A 218 17.35 -13.64 -9.54
C MET A 218 17.36 -12.84 -10.85
N THR A 219 17.42 -13.50 -12.01
CA THR A 219 17.41 -12.80 -13.30
C THR A 219 16.13 -11.99 -13.51
N ILE A 220 14.98 -12.54 -13.12
CA ILE A 220 13.70 -11.83 -13.21
C ILE A 220 13.67 -10.65 -12.25
N PHE A 221 14.16 -10.84 -11.03
CA PHE A 221 14.22 -9.77 -10.03
C PHE A 221 15.11 -8.61 -10.49
N VAL A 222 16.32 -8.91 -10.99
CA VAL A 222 17.24 -7.91 -11.55
C VAL A 222 16.61 -7.20 -12.75
N ALA A 223 15.99 -7.95 -13.67
CA ALA A 223 15.28 -7.36 -14.80
C ALA A 223 14.14 -6.43 -14.35
N ALA A 224 13.39 -6.80 -13.32
CA ALA A 224 12.35 -5.94 -12.75
C ALA A 224 12.93 -4.67 -12.10
N CYS A 225 14.07 -4.76 -11.40
CA CYS A 225 14.77 -3.58 -10.88
C CYS A 225 15.20 -2.65 -12.01
N VAL A 226 15.73 -3.17 -13.12
CA VAL A 226 16.10 -2.37 -14.31
C VAL A 226 14.86 -1.69 -14.90
N VAL A 227 13.74 -2.42 -15.08
CA VAL A 227 12.48 -1.83 -15.53
C VAL A 227 12.00 -0.74 -14.56
N GLY A 228 12.13 -0.96 -13.26
CA GLY A 228 11.78 0.01 -12.23
C GLY A 228 12.62 1.28 -12.30
N LEU A 229 13.94 1.17 -12.52
CA LEU A 229 14.83 2.31 -12.72
C LEU A 229 14.52 3.08 -14.01
N VAL A 230 14.26 2.38 -15.11
CA VAL A 230 13.84 3.01 -16.36
C VAL A 230 12.51 3.74 -16.18
N ALA A 231 11.53 3.11 -15.53
CA ALA A 231 10.26 3.74 -15.19
C ALA A 231 10.43 4.97 -14.29
N LEU A 232 11.32 4.90 -13.30
CA LEU A 232 11.63 6.01 -12.40
C LEU A 232 12.28 7.17 -13.15
N SER A 233 13.10 6.92 -14.17
CA SER A 233 13.74 8.00 -14.95
C SER A 233 12.70 8.93 -15.63
N PHE A 234 11.51 8.42 -15.94
CA PHE A 234 10.42 9.22 -16.49
C PHE A 234 9.77 10.18 -15.47
N THR A 235 10.08 10.06 -14.18
CA THR A 235 9.63 11.03 -13.16
C THR A 235 10.55 12.25 -13.09
N PHE A 236 11.69 12.23 -13.77
CA PHE A 236 12.67 13.33 -13.82
C PHE A 236 12.57 14.15 -15.12
N VAL A 237 11.40 14.15 -15.78
CA VAL A 237 11.16 14.97 -16.98
C VAL A 237 11.42 16.45 -16.68
N PRO A 238 12.10 17.20 -17.57
CA PRO A 238 12.59 16.78 -18.90
C PRO A 238 13.98 16.11 -18.92
N ASN A 239 14.72 16.12 -17.82
CA ASN A 239 16.12 15.69 -17.77
C ASN A 239 16.29 14.36 -17.02
N PRO A 240 16.13 13.19 -17.69
CA PRO A 240 16.23 11.89 -17.03
C PRO A 240 17.63 11.59 -16.47
N ALA A 241 18.67 12.24 -16.99
CA ALA A 241 20.05 12.09 -16.50
C ALA A 241 20.21 12.51 -15.02
N GLU A 242 19.38 13.46 -14.58
CA GLU A 242 19.41 13.97 -13.20
C GLU A 242 18.88 12.97 -12.18
N MET A 243 18.18 11.92 -12.62
CA MET A 243 17.79 10.81 -11.76
C MET A 243 19.03 10.27 -11.02
N LEU A 244 20.16 10.13 -11.69
CA LEU A 244 21.36 9.58 -11.07
C LEU A 244 21.91 10.51 -9.97
N ALA A 245 21.86 11.83 -10.19
CA ALA A 245 22.24 12.81 -9.19
C ALA A 245 21.28 12.77 -7.99
N ALA A 246 19.97 12.69 -8.24
CA ALA A 246 18.96 12.57 -7.18
C ALA A 246 19.14 11.28 -6.36
N LEU A 247 19.40 10.14 -7.01
CA LEU A 247 19.63 8.86 -6.34
C LEU A 247 20.93 8.85 -5.50
N ARG A 248 21.95 9.62 -5.90
CA ARG A 248 23.18 9.79 -5.10
C ARG A 248 22.95 10.59 -3.83
N HIS A 249 22.02 11.55 -3.85
CA HIS A 249 21.66 12.37 -2.69
C HIS A 249 20.40 11.85 -1.97
N ALA A 250 19.84 10.73 -2.42
CA ALA A 250 18.70 10.10 -1.80
C ALA A 250 19.10 9.57 -0.42
N ASN A 251 18.26 9.86 0.57
CA ASN A 251 18.40 9.26 1.89
C ASN A 251 17.70 7.90 1.89
N TRP A 252 18.51 6.86 1.69
CA TRP A 252 18.07 5.46 1.63
C TRP A 252 17.65 4.89 3.00
N GLY A 253 17.95 5.59 4.09
CA GLY A 253 17.61 5.21 5.45
C GLY A 253 18.68 5.67 6.44
N GLU A 254 18.24 6.25 7.55
CA GLU A 254 19.08 6.49 8.73
C GLU A 254 18.90 5.31 9.68
N PHE A 255 20.00 4.65 10.04
CA PHE A 255 19.98 3.52 10.95
C PHE A 255 20.27 3.99 12.38
N ASP A 256 19.24 4.06 13.20
CA ASP A 256 19.37 4.34 14.63
C ASP A 256 18.96 3.10 15.44
N VAL A 257 19.95 2.26 15.75
CA VAL A 257 19.77 1.01 16.50
C VAL A 257 19.38 1.30 17.97
N SER A 258 19.69 2.49 18.50
CA SER A 258 19.35 2.85 19.88
C SER A 258 17.84 2.87 20.13
N GLN A 259 17.06 3.11 19.08
CA GLN A 259 15.60 3.19 19.11
C GLN A 259 14.93 1.83 19.32
N LEU A 260 15.64 0.72 19.06
CA LEU A 260 15.17 -0.63 19.37
C LEU A 260 15.06 -0.86 20.88
N ALA A 261 15.86 -0.17 21.68
CA ALA A 261 15.79 -0.24 23.14
C ALA A 261 14.84 0.82 23.74
N SER A 262 14.39 1.79 22.94
CA SER A 262 13.56 2.89 23.43
C SER A 262 12.09 2.49 23.58
N MET A 263 11.57 2.63 24.80
CA MET A 263 10.15 2.43 25.10
C MET A 263 9.24 3.40 24.34
N SER A 264 9.72 4.59 23.97
CA SER A 264 8.91 5.57 23.23
C SER A 264 8.56 5.08 21.82
N SER A 265 9.47 4.35 21.17
CA SER A 265 9.28 3.80 19.82
C SER A 265 8.19 2.73 19.80
N TYR A 266 8.17 1.83 20.78
CA TYR A 266 7.09 0.84 20.93
C TYR A 266 5.74 1.49 21.28
N ARG A 267 5.75 2.55 22.11
CA ARG A 267 4.53 3.32 22.40
C ARG A 267 3.97 3.99 21.14
N LEU A 268 4.83 4.49 20.25
CA LEU A 268 4.41 5.08 18.96
C LEU A 268 3.76 4.03 18.06
N ILE A 269 4.31 2.82 17.98
CA ILE A 269 3.71 1.72 17.22
C ILE A 269 2.34 1.37 17.81
N GLY A 270 2.27 1.20 19.13
CA GLY A 270 1.02 0.91 19.83
C GLY A 270 -0.04 1.98 19.62
N SER A 271 0.34 3.26 19.72
CA SER A 271 -0.57 4.37 19.46
C SER A 271 -1.00 4.40 18.00
N PHE A 272 -0.11 4.15 17.03
CA PHE A 272 -0.47 4.12 15.61
C PHE A 272 -1.61 3.13 15.31
N PHE A 273 -1.50 1.88 15.77
CA PHE A 273 -2.56 0.89 15.52
C PHE A 273 -3.84 1.17 16.30
N ARG A 274 -3.72 1.68 17.54
CA ARG A 274 -4.87 2.07 18.36
C ARG A 274 -5.63 3.24 17.73
N ASP A 275 -4.91 4.25 17.27
CA ASP A 275 -5.44 5.47 16.67
C ASP A 275 -6.04 5.19 15.28
N ASN A 276 -5.54 4.16 14.56
CA ASN A 276 -6.23 3.66 13.37
C ASN A 276 -7.60 3.07 13.75
N SER A 277 -7.62 2.06 14.64
CA SER A 277 -8.87 1.45 15.08
C SER A 277 -8.61 0.40 16.17
N LEU A 278 -9.24 0.57 17.33
CA LEU A 278 -9.17 -0.41 18.43
C LEU A 278 -9.67 -1.81 18.01
N PRO A 279 -10.80 -1.98 17.28
CA PRO A 279 -11.27 -3.31 16.89
C PRO A 279 -10.30 -4.05 15.97
N ALA A 280 -9.70 -3.38 14.97
CA ALA A 280 -8.73 -4.04 14.10
C ALA A 280 -7.44 -4.42 14.85
N LEU A 281 -7.01 -3.63 15.84
CA LEU A 281 -5.90 -3.99 16.71
C LEU A 281 -6.23 -5.24 17.54
N LEU A 282 -7.44 -5.34 18.11
CA LEU A 282 -7.87 -6.54 18.83
C LEU A 282 -7.90 -7.78 17.91
N LEU A 283 -8.43 -7.63 16.69
CA LEU A 283 -8.42 -8.71 15.70
C LEU A 283 -6.99 -9.12 15.32
N LEU A 284 -6.05 -8.17 15.21
CA LEU A 284 -4.63 -8.47 14.98
C LEU A 284 -4.03 -9.27 16.14
N LEU A 285 -4.29 -8.87 17.39
CA LEU A 285 -3.79 -9.57 18.57
C LEU A 285 -4.36 -10.99 18.65
N ILE A 286 -5.67 -11.16 18.43
CA ILE A 286 -6.31 -12.46 18.36
C ILE A 286 -5.67 -13.31 17.25
N ALA A 287 -5.48 -12.74 16.05
CA ALA A 287 -4.87 -13.44 14.94
C ALA A 287 -3.43 -13.88 15.25
N LEU A 288 -2.63 -13.05 15.91
CA LEU A 288 -1.27 -13.40 16.35
C LEU A 288 -1.27 -14.54 17.37
N VAL A 289 -2.14 -14.45 18.39
CA VAL A 289 -2.28 -15.51 19.40
C VAL A 289 -2.73 -16.82 18.75
N THR A 290 -3.73 -16.78 17.87
CA THR A 290 -4.17 -17.98 17.13
C THR A 290 -3.06 -18.53 16.23
N TYR A 291 -2.29 -17.68 15.55
CA TYR A 291 -1.19 -18.11 14.70
C TYR A 291 -0.09 -18.83 15.49
N ILE A 292 0.22 -18.33 16.69
CA ILE A 292 1.18 -18.95 17.61
C ILE A 292 0.60 -20.21 18.26
N ALA A 293 -0.68 -20.24 18.62
CA ALA A 293 -1.27 -21.39 19.30
C ALA A 293 -1.64 -22.54 18.35
N TRP A 294 -2.00 -22.24 17.10
CA TRP A 294 -2.62 -23.21 16.19
C TRP A 294 -1.86 -23.40 14.88
N PRO A 295 -1.18 -24.55 14.70
CA PRO A 295 -0.35 -24.81 13.52
C PRO A 295 -1.07 -24.76 12.16
N ARG A 296 -2.38 -24.98 12.11
CA ARG A 296 -3.16 -24.99 10.85
C ARG A 296 -3.03 -23.68 10.08
N THR A 297 -2.92 -22.56 10.80
CA THR A 297 -2.82 -21.21 10.21
C THR A 297 -1.42 -20.88 9.68
N ARG A 298 -0.43 -21.74 9.93
CA ARG A 298 0.99 -21.50 9.63
C ARG A 298 1.39 -22.04 8.25
N TYR A 299 0.69 -21.61 7.22
CA TYR A 299 1.11 -21.84 5.83
C TYR A 299 1.59 -20.55 5.20
N PHE A 300 2.35 -20.70 4.11
CA PHE A 300 3.04 -19.60 3.45
C PHE A 300 2.13 -18.39 3.13
N GLY A 301 0.91 -18.65 2.68
CA GLY A 301 -0.07 -17.60 2.35
C GLY A 301 -0.33 -16.63 3.50
N THR A 302 -0.41 -17.15 4.74
CA THR A 302 -0.62 -16.35 5.96
C THR A 302 0.69 -15.83 6.54
N THR A 303 1.76 -16.63 6.48
CA THR A 303 3.08 -16.25 7.02
C THR A 303 3.74 -15.13 6.24
N ALA A 304 3.62 -15.10 4.91
CA ALA A 304 4.29 -14.09 4.08
C ALA A 304 3.81 -12.64 4.36
N PRO A 305 2.49 -12.34 4.41
CA PRO A 305 2.01 -11.03 4.84
C PRO A 305 2.45 -10.69 6.27
N LEU A 306 2.44 -11.65 7.21
CA LEU A 306 2.90 -11.42 8.58
C LEU A 306 4.38 -11.00 8.61
N VAL A 307 5.25 -11.75 7.94
CA VAL A 307 6.68 -11.47 7.88
C VAL A 307 6.96 -10.13 7.20
N ALA A 308 6.28 -9.83 6.08
CA ALA A 308 6.40 -8.54 5.40
C ALA A 308 5.95 -7.38 6.29
N GLY A 309 4.82 -7.52 6.99
CA GLY A 309 4.31 -6.52 7.93
C GLY A 309 5.25 -6.31 9.12
N LEU A 310 5.75 -7.40 9.73
CA LEU A 310 6.73 -7.32 10.82
C LEU A 310 8.05 -6.71 10.38
N PHE A 311 8.50 -6.98 9.15
CA PHE A 311 9.69 -6.34 8.60
C PHE A 311 9.47 -4.83 8.43
N CYS A 312 8.28 -4.39 8.02
CA CYS A 312 7.95 -2.95 8.00
C CYS A 312 7.95 -2.34 9.41
N VAL A 313 7.41 -3.04 10.42
CA VAL A 313 7.46 -2.59 11.82
C VAL A 313 8.91 -2.50 12.32
N PHE A 314 9.75 -3.46 11.95
CA PHE A 314 11.18 -3.43 12.24
C PHE A 314 11.88 -2.22 11.59
N LEU A 315 11.60 -1.95 10.30
CA LEU A 315 12.12 -0.77 9.62
C LEU A 315 11.63 0.54 10.26
N CYS A 316 10.39 0.59 10.76
CA CYS A 316 9.91 1.75 11.53
C CYS A 316 10.74 2.01 12.80
N LEU A 317 11.18 0.95 13.49
CA LEU A 317 11.98 1.08 14.69
C LEU A 317 13.41 1.54 14.39
N VAL A 318 13.99 1.01 13.31
CA VAL A 318 15.39 1.28 12.94
C VAL A 318 15.54 2.60 12.18
N MET A 319 14.47 3.07 11.51
CA MET A 319 14.45 4.30 10.68
C MET A 319 13.32 5.25 11.10
N PRO A 320 13.31 5.80 12.33
CA PRO A 320 12.17 6.55 12.84
C PRO A 320 11.94 7.90 12.14
N HIS A 321 13.00 8.60 11.75
CA HIS A 321 12.91 9.95 11.18
C HIS A 321 12.53 9.94 9.69
N PHE A 322 12.99 8.94 8.93
CA PHE A 322 12.89 8.89 7.47
C PHE A 322 11.91 7.81 7.00
N GLY A 323 10.63 8.03 7.31
CA GLY A 323 9.54 7.15 6.88
C GLY A 323 9.09 6.12 7.91
N GLY A 324 9.46 6.25 9.19
CA GLY A 324 9.02 5.32 10.23
C GLY A 324 7.50 5.11 10.25
N ARG A 325 6.73 6.21 10.31
CA ARG A 325 5.25 6.14 10.21
C ARG A 325 4.76 5.61 8.86
N LEU A 326 5.48 5.89 7.78
CA LEU A 326 5.14 5.38 6.44
C LEU A 326 5.28 3.85 6.41
N PHE A 327 6.31 3.27 7.03
CA PHE A 327 6.42 1.80 7.13
C PHE A 327 5.27 1.18 7.92
N LEU A 328 4.81 1.81 9.00
CA LEU A 328 3.62 1.32 9.72
C LEU A 328 2.37 1.37 8.84
N PHE A 329 2.24 2.41 8.01
CA PHE A 329 1.15 2.52 7.05
C PHE A 329 1.24 1.45 5.95
N VAL A 330 2.43 1.21 5.39
CA VAL A 330 2.69 0.13 4.42
C VAL A 330 2.41 -1.26 5.04
N ALA A 331 2.61 -1.42 6.35
CA ALA A 331 2.31 -2.67 7.06
C ALA A 331 0.80 -2.96 7.19
N LEU A 332 -0.07 -1.94 7.16
CA LEU A 332 -1.52 -2.12 7.38
C LEU A 332 -2.16 -3.11 6.37
N PRO A 333 -2.01 -2.94 5.04
CA PRO A 333 -2.50 -3.92 4.07
C PRO A 333 -1.98 -5.34 4.31
N MET A 334 -0.71 -5.48 4.72
CA MET A 334 -0.10 -6.78 5.00
C MET A 334 -0.77 -7.45 6.20
N PHE A 335 -0.99 -6.69 7.27
CA PHE A 335 -1.69 -7.19 8.46
C PHE A 335 -3.16 -7.50 8.20
N TYR A 336 -3.85 -6.75 7.34
CA TYR A 336 -5.23 -7.10 6.97
C TYR A 336 -5.32 -8.40 6.18
N VAL A 337 -4.37 -8.67 5.28
CA VAL A 337 -4.27 -9.97 4.61
C VAL A 337 -3.93 -11.08 5.61
N PHE A 338 -3.04 -10.82 6.58
CA PHE A 338 -2.73 -11.79 7.64
C PHE A 338 -3.96 -12.13 8.50
N ILE A 339 -4.66 -11.11 9.03
CA ILE A 339 -5.88 -11.27 9.83
C ILE A 339 -6.91 -12.09 9.04
N ALA A 340 -7.13 -11.74 7.77
CA ALA A 340 -8.06 -12.46 6.92
C ALA A 340 -7.73 -13.95 6.76
N GLY A 341 -6.44 -14.31 6.63
CA GLY A 341 -6.01 -15.71 6.55
C GLY A 341 -6.37 -16.49 7.81
N VAL A 342 -5.96 -15.96 8.97
CA VAL A 342 -6.20 -16.62 10.27
C VAL A 342 -7.71 -16.76 10.56
N PHE A 343 -8.50 -15.71 10.31
CA PHE A 343 -9.93 -15.76 10.55
C PHE A 343 -10.67 -16.65 9.57
N THR A 344 -10.19 -16.80 8.33
CA THR A 344 -10.79 -17.76 7.40
C THR A 344 -10.63 -19.19 7.92
N ASP A 345 -9.43 -19.55 8.41
CA ASP A 345 -9.20 -20.88 8.99
C ASP A 345 -10.04 -21.11 10.26
N LEU A 346 -10.21 -20.07 11.09
CA LEU A 346 -11.07 -20.13 12.28
C LEU A 346 -12.54 -20.36 11.94
N LEU A 347 -13.03 -19.77 10.84
CA LEU A 347 -14.39 -19.96 10.35
C LEU A 347 -14.64 -21.36 9.79
N GLU A 348 -13.60 -22.13 9.48
CA GLU A 348 -13.74 -23.54 9.06
C GLU A 348 -13.86 -24.51 10.25
N THR A 349 -13.83 -24.02 11.50
CA THR A 349 -13.93 -24.88 12.69
C THR A 349 -15.37 -25.17 13.11
N ARG A 350 -15.55 -26.12 14.02
CA ARG A 350 -16.85 -26.40 14.67
C ARG A 350 -17.46 -25.19 15.40
N TYR A 351 -16.64 -24.18 15.72
CA TYR A 351 -17.06 -22.95 16.39
C TYR A 351 -17.34 -21.80 15.41
N MET A 352 -17.58 -22.11 14.13
CA MET A 352 -17.83 -21.10 13.09
C MET A 352 -18.89 -20.08 13.48
N VAL A 353 -20.04 -20.51 14.03
CA VAL A 353 -21.16 -19.61 14.33
C VAL A 353 -20.80 -18.53 15.36
N PRO A 354 -20.31 -18.87 16.58
CA PRO A 354 -19.91 -17.85 17.54
C PRO A 354 -18.72 -17.01 17.05
N LEU A 355 -17.75 -17.61 16.34
CA LEU A 355 -16.60 -16.87 15.80
C LEU A 355 -17.02 -15.88 14.71
N ALA A 356 -17.96 -16.27 13.84
CA ALA A 356 -18.54 -15.40 12.82
C ALA A 356 -19.29 -14.24 13.46
N ALA A 357 -20.09 -14.49 14.51
CA ALA A 357 -20.80 -13.44 15.23
C ALA A 357 -19.83 -12.41 15.85
N VAL A 358 -18.76 -12.87 16.49
CA VAL A 358 -17.72 -12.00 17.07
C VAL A 358 -17.00 -11.21 15.98
N LEU A 359 -16.61 -11.86 14.88
CA LEU A 359 -15.94 -11.21 13.77
C LEU A 359 -16.82 -10.14 13.11
N VAL A 360 -18.07 -10.46 12.80
CA VAL A 360 -19.03 -9.51 12.23
C VAL A 360 -19.27 -8.35 13.19
N GLY A 361 -19.47 -8.63 14.49
CA GLY A 361 -19.59 -7.60 15.51
C GLY A 361 -18.37 -6.66 15.54
N ALA A 362 -17.16 -7.22 15.54
CA ALA A 362 -15.92 -6.43 15.51
C ALA A 362 -15.79 -5.58 14.23
N LEU A 363 -16.17 -6.12 13.07
CA LEU A 363 -16.16 -5.39 11.80
C LEU A 363 -17.21 -4.27 11.75
N LEU A 364 -18.39 -4.48 12.34
CA LEU A 364 -19.43 -3.44 12.45
C LEU A 364 -18.99 -2.31 13.39
N VAL A 365 -18.40 -2.66 14.54
CA VAL A 365 -17.83 -1.65 15.46
C VAL A 365 -16.67 -0.90 14.79
N HIS A 366 -15.83 -1.59 14.02
CA HIS A 366 -14.76 -0.97 13.21
C HIS A 366 -15.33 0.04 12.21
N ALA A 367 -16.37 -0.35 11.46
CA ALA A 367 -17.04 0.53 10.51
C ALA A 367 -17.67 1.75 11.19
N ALA A 368 -18.38 1.56 12.30
CA ALA A 368 -18.99 2.66 13.06
C ALA A 368 -17.92 3.61 13.63
N ALA A 369 -16.84 3.07 14.21
CA ALA A 369 -15.73 3.86 14.74
C ALA A 369 -15.06 4.69 13.64
N SER A 370 -14.88 4.12 12.45
CA SER A 370 -14.32 4.82 11.29
C SER A 370 -15.18 6.01 10.86
N VAL A 371 -16.49 5.80 10.71
CA VAL A 371 -17.42 6.86 10.33
C VAL A 371 -17.43 7.98 11.39
N MET A 372 -17.50 7.63 12.67
CA MET A 372 -17.47 8.62 13.76
C MET A 372 -16.15 9.40 13.79
N GLY A 373 -15.01 8.72 13.64
CA GLY A 373 -13.69 9.36 13.61
C GLY A 373 -13.54 10.34 12.44
N LEU A 374 -14.03 9.98 11.26
CA LEU A 374 -14.05 10.88 10.10
C LEU A 374 -14.93 12.11 10.34
N VAL A 375 -16.11 11.93 10.92
CA VAL A 375 -17.00 13.05 11.26
C VAL A 375 -16.32 14.01 12.24
N GLN A 376 -15.75 13.49 13.32
CA GLN A 376 -15.02 14.30 14.32
C GLN A 376 -13.88 15.10 13.69
N LEU A 377 -13.05 14.46 12.84
CA LEU A 377 -11.95 15.14 12.16
C LEU A 377 -12.44 16.28 11.26
N THR A 378 -13.52 16.08 10.51
CA THR A 378 -14.06 17.15 9.65
C THR A 378 -14.65 18.34 10.43
N HIS A 379 -15.10 18.11 11.67
CA HIS A 379 -15.56 19.19 12.54
C HIS A 379 -14.40 20.02 13.10
N LEU A 380 -13.26 19.40 13.39
CA LEU A 380 -12.06 20.09 13.90
C LEU A 380 -11.31 20.90 12.83
N THR A 381 -11.53 20.60 11.54
CA THR A 381 -10.89 21.29 10.42
C THR A 381 -11.69 22.45 9.84
N ARG A 382 -12.87 22.74 10.40
CA ARG A 382 -13.64 23.97 10.11
C ARG A 382 -13.26 25.04 11.12
#